data_AF-A0A1B6ISD0-F1
#
_entry.id   AF-A0A1B6ISD0-F1
#
_cell.length_a   1.000
_cell.length_b   1.000
_cell.length_c   1.000
_cell.angle_alpha   90.00
_cell.angle_beta   90.00
_cell.angle_gamma   90.00
#
_symmetry.space_group_name_H-M   'P 1'
#
loop_
_entity.id
_entity.type
_entity.pdbx_description
1 polymer ?
#
loop_
_entity_poly.entity_id
_entity_poly.type
_entity_poly.pdbx_seq_one_letter_code
_entity_poly.pdbx_strand_id
1 'polypeptide(L)'
;KKHDGTGSVQDKVIMVSRNKLYDQKLRSLLQNANAQLIETSNNKSKALWNLINSEKQSRQPSQFYLKLNINNKTVDNPVEVAEYLNTYFEQIAEITLQKNNQQQRDNGLQEEQALTVSPI
;
A
#
# COMPACT_ATOMS: atom_id res chain seq x y z
N LYS A 1 -30.09 6.82 4.75
CA LYS A 1 -29.89 7.44 3.41
C LYS A 1 -29.15 6.43 2.55
N LYS A 2 -29.80 5.88 1.53
CA LYS A 2 -29.15 4.98 0.55
C LYS A 2 -28.33 5.88 -0.39
N HIS A 3 -27.08 5.55 -0.63
CA HIS A 3 -26.27 6.21 -1.65
C HIS A 3 -26.61 5.54 -2.98
N ASP A 4 -27.48 6.18 -3.77
CA ASP A 4 -27.73 5.76 -5.14
C ASP A 4 -26.42 5.92 -5.91
N GLY A 5 -25.92 4.82 -6.48
CA GLY A 5 -24.64 4.82 -7.18
C GLY A 5 -24.64 5.83 -8.31
N THR A 6 -23.75 6.82 -8.24
CA THR A 6 -23.51 7.79 -9.31
C THR A 6 -22.87 7.07 -10.50
N GLY A 7 -23.72 6.45 -11.32
CA GLY A 7 -23.35 5.58 -12.43
C GLY A 7 -23.90 6.04 -13.77
N SER A 8 -24.42 7.27 -13.86
CA SER A 8 -24.95 7.81 -15.11
C SER A 8 -23.84 7.87 -16.18
N VAL A 9 -24.14 7.41 -17.40
CA VAL A 9 -23.18 7.41 -18.52
C VAL A 9 -22.72 8.83 -18.82
N GLN A 10 -23.62 9.80 -18.68
CA GLN A 10 -23.36 11.23 -18.84
C GLN A 10 -22.29 11.72 -17.84
N ASP A 11 -22.37 11.30 -16.58
CA ASP A 11 -21.39 11.69 -15.55
C ASP A 11 -20.00 11.13 -15.86
N LYS A 12 -19.93 9.89 -16.36
CA LYS A 12 -18.67 9.27 -16.80
C LYS A 12 -18.04 10.03 -17.97
N VAL A 13 -18.83 10.43 -18.96
CA VAL A 13 -18.34 11.20 -20.12
C VAL A 13 -17.83 12.58 -19.68
N ILE A 14 -18.57 13.27 -18.80
CA ILE A 14 -18.16 14.56 -18.24
C ILE A 14 -16.87 14.41 -17.43
N MET A 15 -16.77 13.37 -16.60
CA MET A 15 -15.58 13.08 -15.81
C MET A 15 -14.36 12.85 -16.71
N VAL A 16 -14.48 12.01 -17.75
CA VAL A 16 -13.38 11.75 -18.69
C VAL A 16 -12.93 13.04 -19.39
N SER A 17 -13.88 13.85 -19.85
CA SER A 17 -13.57 15.13 -20.50
C SER A 17 -12.88 16.11 -19.54
N ARG A 18 -13.34 16.20 -18.28
CA ARG A 18 -12.74 17.05 -17.27
C ARG A 18 -11.34 16.59 -16.87
N ASN A 19 -11.14 15.29 -16.71
CA ASN A 19 -9.83 14.72 -16.42
C ASN A 19 -8.84 15.02 -17.56
N LYS A 20 -9.27 14.82 -18.81
CA LYS A 20 -8.46 15.17 -19.98
C LYS A 20 -8.11 16.67 -20.01
N LEU A 21 -9.08 17.55 -19.77
CA LEU A 21 -8.86 18.99 -19.76
C LEU A 21 -7.87 19.39 -18.64
N TYR A 22 -8.02 18.77 -17.47
CA TYR A 22 -7.12 18.96 -16.35
C TYR A 22 -5.69 18.53 -16.69
N ASP A 23 -5.52 17.33 -17.26
CA ASP A 23 -4.21 16.81 -17.67
C ASP A 23 -3.56 17.71 -18.73
N GLN A 24 -4.34 18.20 -19.69
CA GLN A 24 -3.85 19.16 -20.69
C GLN A 24 -3.40 20.47 -20.04
N LYS A 25 -4.20 21.03 -19.12
CA LYS A 25 -3.85 22.24 -18.39
C LYS A 25 -2.57 22.05 -17.57
N LEU A 26 -2.42 20.92 -16.90
CA LEU A 26 -1.22 20.59 -16.13
C LEU A 26 0.02 20.55 -17.02
N ARG A 27 -0.07 19.89 -18.19
CA ARG A 27 1.01 19.85 -19.18
C ARG A 27 1.39 21.25 -19.67
N SER A 28 0.40 22.10 -19.98
CA SER A 28 0.65 23.48 -20.41
C SER A 28 1.31 24.32 -19.33
N LEU A 29 0.86 24.19 -18.07
CA LEU A 29 1.47 24.89 -16.94
C LEU A 29 2.93 24.48 -16.75
N LEU A 30 3.23 23.19 -16.83
CA LEU A 30 4.59 22.68 -16.72
C LEU A 30 5.48 23.20 -17.87
N GLN A 31 4.98 23.17 -19.11
CA GLN A 31 5.69 23.71 -20.27
C GLN A 31 5.99 25.21 -20.10
N ASN A 32 5.01 25.99 -19.65
CA ASN A 32 5.19 27.42 -19.41
C ASN A 32 6.20 27.69 -18.30
N ALA A 33 6.14 26.96 -17.18
CA ALA A 33 7.10 27.09 -16.09
C ALA A 33 8.53 26.75 -16.57
N ASN A 34 8.69 25.68 -17.35
CA ASN A 34 9.97 25.28 -17.91
C ASN A 34 10.52 26.32 -18.91
N ALA A 35 9.66 26.88 -19.77
CA ALA A 35 10.05 27.93 -20.69
C ALA A 35 10.53 29.19 -19.94
N GLN A 36 9.80 29.61 -18.91
CA GLN A 36 10.19 30.72 -18.04
C GLN A 36 11.50 30.45 -17.32
N LEU A 37 11.72 29.24 -16.81
CA LEU A 37 12.98 28.85 -16.17
C LEU A 37 14.17 28.99 -17.13
N ILE A 38 14.03 28.54 -18.38
CA ILE A 38 15.09 28.66 -19.38
C ILE A 38 15.32 30.13 -19.76
N GLU A 39 14.25 30.88 -19.97
CA GLU A 39 14.30 32.29 -20.40
C GLU A 39 14.97 33.19 -19.36
N THR A 40 14.61 33.02 -18.08
CA THR A 40 15.11 33.82 -16.96
C THR A 40 16.48 33.37 -16.43
N SER A 41 16.98 32.21 -16.89
CA SER A 41 18.26 31.69 -16.41
C SER A 41 19.47 32.45 -16.96
N ASN A 42 20.44 32.72 -16.09
CA ASN A 42 21.73 33.31 -16.49
C ASN A 42 22.53 32.39 -17.45
N ASN A 43 22.30 31.08 -17.38
CA ASN A 43 22.95 30.09 -18.25
C ASN A 43 21.91 29.11 -18.80
N LYS A 44 21.44 29.41 -20.02
CA LYS A 44 20.38 28.67 -20.71
C LYS A 44 20.74 27.21 -20.95
N SER A 45 21.99 26.93 -21.35
CA SER A 45 22.47 25.57 -21.60
C SER A 45 22.46 24.73 -20.31
N LYS A 46 22.90 25.32 -19.19
CA LYS A 46 22.87 24.64 -17.88
C LYS A 46 21.44 24.44 -17.37
N ALA A 47 20.56 25.43 -17.53
CA ALA A 47 19.16 25.32 -17.14
C ALA A 47 18.43 24.23 -17.93
N LEU A 48 18.65 24.17 -19.25
CA LEU A 48 18.12 23.12 -20.11
C LEU A 48 18.65 21.73 -19.72
N TRP A 49 19.95 21.61 -19.48
CA TRP A 49 20.56 20.34 -19.09
C TRP A 49 20.02 19.84 -17.75
N ASN A 50 19.88 20.73 -16.77
CA ASN A 50 19.28 20.40 -15.48
C ASN A 50 17.82 19.95 -15.61
N LEU A 51 17.02 20.64 -16.44
CA LEU A 51 15.63 20.26 -16.70
C LEU A 51 15.52 18.86 -17.32
N ILE A 52 16.35 18.56 -18.32
CA ILE A 52 16.39 17.22 -18.93
C ILE A 52 16.81 16.17 -17.89
N ASN A 53 17.78 16.50 -17.04
CA ASN A 53 18.27 15.58 -16.02
C ASN A 53 17.23 15.34 -14.92
N SER A 54 16.49 16.36 -14.48
CA SER A 54 15.44 16.20 -13.46
C SER A 54 14.27 15.35 -13.95
N GLU A 55 13.87 15.51 -15.22
CA GLU A 55 12.85 14.65 -15.84
C GLU A 55 13.29 13.17 -15.87
N LYS A 56 14.57 12.92 -16.14
CA LYS A 56 15.15 11.57 -16.12
C LYS A 56 15.31 10.99 -14.71
N GLN A 57 15.62 11.82 -13.72
CA GLN A 57 15.87 11.39 -12.33
C GLN A 57 14.60 11.03 -11.54
N SER A 58 13.41 11.40 -12.03
CA SER A 58 12.10 11.07 -11.41
C SER A 58 11.83 9.56 -11.25
N ARG A 59 12.70 8.70 -11.77
CA ARG A 59 12.58 7.24 -11.74
C ARG A 59 13.74 6.53 -11.05
N GLN A 60 14.51 7.22 -10.21
CA GLN A 60 15.31 6.46 -9.27
C GLN A 60 14.32 5.76 -8.33
N PRO A 61 14.26 4.41 -8.29
CA PRO A 61 13.48 3.75 -7.27
C PRO A 61 13.96 4.36 -5.96
N SER A 62 13.04 4.91 -5.16
CA SER A 62 13.38 5.27 -3.80
C SER A 62 14.09 4.05 -3.23
N GLN A 63 15.33 4.23 -2.77
CA GLN A 63 16.12 3.18 -2.14
C GLN A 63 15.46 2.85 -0.80
N PHE A 64 14.27 2.28 -0.88
CA PHE A 64 13.45 1.90 0.25
C PHE A 64 13.94 0.52 0.65
N TYR A 65 15.01 0.53 1.44
CA TYR A 65 15.44 -0.64 2.15
C TYR A 65 14.41 -0.90 3.24
N LEU A 66 13.65 -1.98 3.09
CA LEU A 66 12.69 -2.43 4.11
C LEU A 66 13.48 -2.76 5.38
N LYS A 67 13.27 -1.99 6.45
CA LYS A 67 13.90 -2.20 7.75
C LYS A 67 12.86 -2.68 8.74
N LEU A 68 13.12 -3.81 9.38
CA LEU A 68 12.26 -4.36 10.41
C LEU A 68 12.97 -4.28 11.77
N ASN A 69 12.28 -3.77 12.78
CA ASN A 69 12.78 -3.81 14.15
C ASN A 69 12.23 -5.06 14.84
N ILE A 70 13.11 -6.02 15.11
CA ILE A 70 12.79 -7.27 15.77
C ILE A 70 13.61 -7.31 17.06
N ASN A 71 12.95 -7.39 18.23
CA ASN A 71 13.63 -7.54 19.53
C ASN A 71 14.75 -6.50 19.75
N ASN A 72 14.49 -5.23 19.45
CA ASN A 72 15.44 -4.10 19.50
C ASN A 72 16.63 -4.21 18.52
N LYS A 73 16.62 -5.15 17.57
CA LYS A 73 17.58 -5.24 16.48
C LYS A 73 16.93 -4.79 15.17
N THR A 74 17.58 -3.85 14.48
CA THR A 74 17.16 -3.45 13.14
C THR A 74 17.75 -4.41 12.12
N VAL A 75 16.89 -5.08 11.35
CA VAL A 75 17.26 -5.96 10.24
C VAL A 75 16.89 -5.27 8.94
N ASP A 76 17.86 -5.18 8.03
CA ASP A 76 17.74 -4.53 6.72
C ASP A 76 18.10 -5.44 5.55
N ASN A 77 18.57 -6.66 5.84
CA ASN A 77 18.79 -7.69 4.83
C ASN A 77 17.43 -8.24 4.35
N PRO A 78 17.09 -8.10 3.05
CA PRO A 78 15.78 -8.51 2.53
C PRO A 78 15.50 -10.01 2.70
N VAL A 79 16.54 -10.85 2.67
CA VAL A 79 16.39 -12.31 2.87
C VAL A 79 16.00 -12.59 4.32
N GLU A 80 16.71 -12.01 5.27
CA GLU A 80 16.42 -12.17 6.71
C GLU A 80 15.04 -11.61 7.08
N VAL A 81 14.64 -10.48 6.48
CA VAL A 81 13.29 -9.92 6.70
C VAL A 81 12.21 -10.88 6.18
N ALA A 82 12.41 -11.47 5.00
CA ALA A 82 11.46 -12.44 4.44
C ALA A 82 11.37 -13.70 5.30
N GLU A 83 12.49 -14.26 5.74
CA GLU A 83 12.53 -15.43 6.62
C GLU A 83 11.82 -15.17 7.95
N TYR A 84 12.04 -14.00 8.54
CA TYR A 84 11.37 -13.63 9.79
C TYR A 84 9.85 -13.53 9.61
N LEU A 85 9.40 -12.87 8.54
CA LEU A 85 7.97 -12.75 8.25
C LEU A 85 7.33 -14.11 8.01
N ASN A 86 7.98 -14.98 7.24
CA ASN A 86 7.49 -16.34 6.99
C ASN A 86 7.33 -17.13 8.29
N THR A 87 8.37 -17.11 9.13
CA THR A 87 8.35 -17.80 10.43
C THR A 87 7.27 -17.23 11.34
N TYR A 88 7.12 -15.91 11.40
CA TYR A 88 6.11 -15.26 12.21
C TYR A 88 4.69 -15.66 11.78
N PHE A 89 4.39 -15.62 10.49
CA PHE A 89 3.07 -15.98 9.99
C PHE A 89 2.75 -17.47 10.16
N GLU A 90 3.74 -18.35 9.97
CA GLU A 90 3.61 -19.78 10.24
C GLU A 90 3.28 -20.03 11.73
N GLN A 91 4.02 -19.42 12.65
CA GLN A 91 3.77 -19.54 14.09
C GLN A 91 2.40 -19.01 14.49
N ILE A 92 1.97 -17.87 13.96
CA ILE A 92 0.65 -17.31 14.26
C ILE A 92 -0.46 -18.21 13.73
N ALA A 93 -0.30 -18.79 12.54
CA ALA A 93 -1.26 -19.75 11.99
C ALA A 93 -1.38 -21.00 12.86
N GLU A 94 -0.24 -21.59 13.24
CA GLU A 94 -0.15 -22.75 14.13
C GLU A 94 -0.85 -22.47 15.48
N ILE A 95 -0.50 -21.36 16.14
CA ILE A 95 -1.10 -20.95 17.42
C ILE A 95 -2.63 -20.76 17.28
N THR A 96 -3.08 -20.18 16.17
CA THR A 96 -4.51 -19.94 15.92
C THR A 96 -5.27 -21.26 15.74
N LEU A 97 -4.70 -22.21 14.99
CA LEU A 97 -5.30 -23.53 14.81
C LEU A 97 -5.36 -24.33 16.11
N GLN A 98 -4.29 -24.30 16.90
CA GLN A 98 -4.24 -24.99 18.20
C GLN A 98 -5.31 -24.46 19.16
N LYS A 99 -5.48 -23.13 19.24
CA LYS A 99 -6.53 -22.52 20.06
C LYS A 99 -7.94 -22.92 19.62
N ASN A 100 -8.21 -22.92 18.32
CA ASN A 100 -9.51 -23.34 17.80
C ASN A 100 -9.79 -24.82 18.11
N ASN A 101 -8.80 -25.68 17.92
CA ASN A 101 -8.92 -27.11 18.21
C ASN A 101 -9.11 -27.39 19.71
N GLN A 102 -8.46 -26.62 20.59
CA GLN A 102 -8.68 -26.71 22.04
C GLN A 102 -10.11 -26.29 22.42
N GLN A 103 -10.60 -25.16 21.89
CA GLN A 103 -11.97 -24.70 22.13
C GLN A 103 -13.02 -25.73 21.70
N GLN A 104 -12.82 -26.42 20.58
CA GLN A 104 -13.74 -27.48 20.14
C GLN A 104 -13.74 -28.70 21.08
N ARG A 105 -12.57 -29.08 21.63
CA ARG A 105 -12.49 -30.18 22.61
C ARG A 105 -13.12 -29.81 23.95
N ASP A 106 -12.89 -28.59 24.41
CA ASP A 106 -13.47 -28.08 25.67
C ASP A 106 -15.00 -27.97 25.59
N ASN A 107 -15.55 -27.65 24.40
CA ASN A 107 -16.99 -27.65 24.16
C ASN A 107 -17.58 -29.08 24.13
N GLY A 108 -16.89 -30.05 23.53
CA GLY A 108 -17.35 -31.44 23.50
C GLY A 108 -17.36 -32.13 24.88
N LEU A 109 -16.40 -31.78 25.75
CA LEU A 109 -16.34 -32.30 27.12
C LEU A 109 -17.45 -31.75 28.04
N GLN A 110 -18.00 -30.57 27.74
CA GLN A 110 -19.13 -30.01 28.50
C GLN A 110 -20.46 -30.69 28.13
N GLU A 111 -20.63 -31.13 26.89
CA GLU A 111 -21.82 -31.89 26.46
C GLU A 111 -21.84 -33.32 27.05
N GLU A 112 -20.68 -33.98 27.18
CA GLU A 112 -20.58 -35.33 27.74
C GLU A 112 -20.76 -35.35 29.28
N GLN A 113 -20.37 -34.28 29.99
CA GLN A 113 -20.60 -34.14 31.43
C GLN A 113 -22.07 -33.80 31.76
N ALA A 114 -22.82 -33.19 30.84
CA ALA A 114 -24.25 -32.91 31.02
C ALA A 114 -25.15 -34.16 30.95
N LEU A 115 -24.66 -35.28 30.40
CA LEU A 115 -25.39 -36.55 30.24
C LEU A 115 -25.20 -37.54 31.41
N THR A 116 -24.26 -37.29 32.34
CA THR A 116 -23.92 -38.24 33.42
C THR A 116 -24.45 -37.85 34.81
N VAL A 117 -25.07 -36.68 34.95
CA VAL A 117 -25.72 -36.23 36.19
C VAL A 117 -27.25 -36.25 36.06
N SER A 118 -27.84 -37.44 36.12
CA SER A 118 -29.25 -37.61 36.47
C SER A 118 -29.34 -38.54 37.69
N PRO A 119 -29.60 -38.02 38.90
CA PRO A 119 -29.85 -38.85 40.06
C PRO A 119 -31.27 -39.42 40.03
N ILE A 120 -31.38 -40.64 40.55
CA ILE A 120 -32.59 -41.45 40.75
C ILE A 120 -33.55 -40.80 41.74
#